data_AF-A0A7D7ZGQ0-F1
#
_entry.id   AF-A0A7D7ZGQ0-F1
#
_cell.length_a   1.000
_cell.length_b   1.000
_cell.length_c   1.000
_cell.angle_alpha   90.00
_cell.angle_beta   90.00
_cell.angle_gamma   90.00
#
_symmetry.space_group_name_H-M   'P 1'
#
loop_
_entity.id
_entity.type
_entity.pdbx_description
1 polymer ?
#
loop_
_entity_poly.entity_id
_entity_poly.type
_entity_poly.pdbx_seq_one_letter_code
_entity_poly.pdbx_strand_id
1 'polypeptide(L)'
;MTLTFTTLGYPALPPSIQITLQSEHANKSSTKHIFEESIRQSSWSNFSWNGFRLPGQGEPYRTCNKWSVIGCLNSYLHNGKGNYFQPYKKTCSRSSCSECVEAWANKQANRAVRRHVKRMKVLGGKTSHVVFSPPLSAVSWDYKKMDSEFKRIAKQVGMTGASVIFHPARFDKQKTTPYASPHFHTVAYGWFDGEAISKVAREKGWTVKKIRTIKTEGEIFATIKYLLSHTGIKQKIIETKKGTKQLRTSHTVRWIGDVSYRKLRVEKEEKEERVCPECQFELQRLRLKDGLSLLDRPPPPSELLGFSHCNAFEVVDTFEKSIHYDDLWREVKDESKMEREALLESSVTGKKTSFYCQRLEEFVS
;
A
#
# COMPACT_ATOMS: atom_id res chain seq x y z
N MET A 1 53.23 -16.47 -21.79
CA MET A 1 52.04 -15.73 -22.29
C MET A 1 51.10 -15.52 -21.13
N THR A 2 51.01 -14.29 -20.65
CA THR A 2 50.23 -13.89 -19.47
C THR A 2 48.88 -13.37 -19.96
N LEU A 3 47.78 -14.01 -19.57
CA LEU A 3 46.43 -13.57 -19.95
C LEU A 3 45.88 -12.61 -18.87
N THR A 4 45.78 -11.33 -19.24
CA THR A 4 45.10 -10.29 -18.48
C THR A 4 43.59 -10.34 -18.76
N PHE A 5 42.78 -10.56 -17.72
CA PHE A 5 41.33 -10.38 -17.78
C PHE A 5 40.99 -8.90 -17.55
N THR A 6 40.52 -8.22 -18.61
CA THR A 6 39.89 -6.91 -18.53
C THR A 6 38.43 -7.08 -18.13
N THR A 7 38.07 -6.64 -16.92
CA THR A 7 36.67 -6.50 -16.48
C THR A 7 36.09 -5.25 -17.12
N LEU A 8 35.23 -5.41 -18.12
CA LEU A 8 34.35 -4.35 -18.62
C LEU A 8 33.30 -4.05 -17.55
N GLY A 9 33.48 -2.96 -16.81
CA GLY A 9 32.47 -2.42 -15.92
C GLY A 9 31.31 -1.83 -16.71
N TYR A 10 30.10 -2.35 -16.49
CA TYR A 10 28.87 -1.69 -16.95
C TYR A 10 28.59 -0.47 -16.05
N PRO A 11 28.28 0.72 -16.61
CA PRO A 11 27.89 1.86 -15.81
C PRO A 11 26.55 1.61 -15.10
N ALA A 12 26.48 1.99 -13.83
CA ALA A 12 25.26 1.96 -13.03
C ALA A 12 24.19 2.89 -13.64
N LEU A 13 22.99 2.36 -13.86
CA LEU A 13 21.84 3.14 -14.32
C LEU A 13 21.33 4.06 -13.20
N PRO A 14 20.92 5.31 -13.51
CA PRO A 14 20.43 6.26 -12.50
C PRO A 14 19.07 5.86 -11.90
N PRO A 15 18.82 6.15 -10.61
CA PRO A 15 17.60 5.80 -9.90
C PRO A 15 16.49 6.82 -10.17
N SER A 16 15.95 6.83 -11.39
CA SER A 16 14.74 7.59 -11.72
C SER A 16 13.97 6.93 -12.85
N ILE A 17 13.78 5.62 -12.74
CA ILE A 17 12.73 4.91 -13.44
C ILE A 17 11.88 4.27 -12.35
N GLN A 18 10.76 4.92 -12.00
CA GLN A 18 9.65 4.17 -11.45
C GLN A 18 9.35 3.08 -12.47
N ILE A 19 9.78 1.86 -12.17
CA ILE A 19 9.32 0.67 -12.86
C ILE A 19 7.82 0.57 -12.53
N THR A 20 7.02 1.32 -13.26
CA THR A 20 5.65 0.95 -13.55
C THR A 20 5.80 -0.29 -14.43
N LEU A 21 5.98 -1.44 -13.78
CA LEU A 21 5.73 -2.74 -14.39
C LEU A 21 4.24 -2.70 -14.78
N GLN A 22 3.97 -2.22 -15.99
CA GLN A 22 2.71 -2.44 -16.65
C GLN A 22 2.64 -3.95 -16.88
N SER A 23 2.03 -4.65 -15.94
CA SER A 23 1.60 -6.03 -16.16
C SER A 23 0.50 -5.98 -17.23
N GLU A 24 0.87 -6.12 -18.50
CA GLU A 24 -0.07 -6.02 -19.62
C GLU A 24 -0.97 -7.25 -19.78
N HIS A 25 -0.80 -8.31 -18.99
CA HIS A 25 -1.63 -9.51 -19.10
C HIS A 25 -2.17 -10.04 -17.77
N ALA A 26 -2.68 -9.15 -16.91
CA ALA A 26 -3.52 -9.54 -15.78
C ALA A 26 -4.75 -8.63 -15.72
N ASN A 27 -5.83 -9.03 -16.42
CA ASN A 27 -7.22 -8.56 -16.27
C ASN A 27 -7.38 -7.16 -15.63
N LYS A 28 -6.81 -6.12 -16.27
CA LYS A 28 -6.81 -4.72 -15.77
C LYS A 28 -8.23 -4.21 -15.49
N SER A 29 -9.24 -4.81 -16.13
CA SER A 29 -10.65 -4.50 -16.00
C SER A 29 -11.23 -4.83 -14.61
N SER A 30 -10.89 -5.96 -13.97
CA SER A 30 -11.65 -6.42 -12.79
C SER A 30 -11.23 -5.77 -11.46
N THR A 31 -9.93 -5.53 -11.26
CA THR A 31 -9.44 -4.97 -9.98
C THR A 31 -9.71 -3.48 -9.87
N LYS A 32 -9.49 -2.76 -10.98
CA LYS A 32 -9.73 -1.32 -11.08
C LYS A 32 -11.22 -1.02 -10.88
N HIS A 33 -12.10 -1.77 -11.54
CA HIS A 33 -13.55 -1.68 -11.36
C HIS A 33 -13.98 -1.90 -9.90
N ILE A 34 -13.37 -2.84 -9.16
CA ILE A 34 -13.69 -3.01 -7.74
C ILE A 34 -13.35 -1.75 -6.95
N PHE A 35 -12.13 -1.22 -7.10
CA PHE A 35 -11.68 -0.06 -6.34
C PHE A 35 -12.39 1.25 -6.72
N GLU A 36 -12.72 1.43 -7.99
CA GLU A 36 -13.29 2.69 -8.50
C GLU A 36 -14.82 2.71 -8.46
N GLU A 37 -15.48 1.58 -8.75
CA GLU A 37 -16.92 1.52 -8.96
C GLU A 37 -17.64 0.79 -7.83
N SER A 38 -17.16 -0.39 -7.40
CA SER A 38 -17.88 -1.20 -6.40
C SER A 38 -17.86 -0.59 -5.01
N ILE A 39 -16.74 0.03 -4.59
CA ILE A 39 -16.61 0.68 -3.27
C ILE A 39 -17.62 1.82 -3.06
N ARG A 40 -18.08 2.45 -4.14
CA ARG A 40 -19.04 3.56 -4.10
C ARG A 40 -20.49 3.10 -3.97
N GLN A 41 -20.77 1.80 -4.07
CA GLN A 41 -22.13 1.27 -4.00
C GLN A 41 -22.59 1.06 -2.56
N SER A 42 -23.88 1.31 -2.30
CA SER A 42 -24.49 1.11 -0.97
C SER A 42 -24.46 -0.34 -0.51
N SER A 43 -24.59 -1.29 -1.44
CA SER A 43 -24.47 -2.73 -1.15
C SER A 43 -23.07 -3.09 -0.63
N TRP A 44 -22.04 -2.40 -1.10
CA TRP A 44 -20.67 -2.55 -0.61
C TRP A 44 -20.51 -1.95 0.77
N SER A 45 -20.94 -0.71 1.01
CA SER A 45 -20.76 -0.02 2.30
C SER A 45 -21.45 -0.73 3.46
N ASN A 46 -22.59 -1.38 3.19
CA ASN A 46 -23.46 -1.99 4.20
C ASN A 46 -23.11 -3.45 4.50
N PHE A 47 -22.22 -4.07 3.72
CA PHE A 47 -21.86 -5.47 3.95
C PHE A 47 -21.10 -5.66 5.26
N SER A 48 -21.54 -6.62 6.06
CA SER A 48 -20.75 -7.17 7.16
C SER A 48 -21.06 -8.65 7.39
N TRP A 49 -20.06 -9.41 7.87
CA TRP A 49 -20.24 -10.79 8.29
C TRP A 49 -19.28 -11.11 9.44
N ASN A 50 -19.76 -11.58 10.59
CA ASN A 50 -18.93 -11.93 11.75
C ASN A 50 -17.92 -10.83 12.17
N GLY A 51 -18.33 -9.56 12.06
CA GLY A 51 -17.48 -8.39 12.32
C GLY A 51 -16.41 -8.11 11.25
N PHE A 52 -16.40 -8.86 10.14
CA PHE A 52 -15.65 -8.51 8.94
C PHE A 52 -16.44 -7.54 8.07
N ARG A 53 -15.73 -6.53 7.59
CA ARG A 53 -16.17 -5.49 6.66
C ARG A 53 -15.38 -5.60 5.36
N LEU A 54 -15.87 -5.01 4.27
CA LEU A 54 -15.12 -4.94 3.02
C LEU A 54 -14.12 -3.75 3.04
N PRO A 55 -13.11 -3.74 2.15
CA PRO A 55 -12.18 -2.62 2.01
C PRO A 55 -12.87 -1.32 1.60
N GLY A 56 -12.34 -0.19 2.06
CA GLY A 56 -12.86 1.14 1.70
C GLY A 56 -14.18 1.56 2.34
N GLN A 57 -14.73 0.83 3.32
CA GLN A 57 -16.00 1.18 3.99
C GLN A 57 -15.90 2.25 5.11
N GLY A 58 -14.80 2.98 5.21
CA GLY A 58 -14.57 3.98 6.26
C GLY A 58 -14.05 5.30 5.71
N GLU A 59 -14.18 6.33 6.54
CA GLU A 59 -13.93 7.70 6.12
C GLU A 59 -12.45 7.98 5.81
N PRO A 60 -12.16 8.71 4.72
CA PRO A 60 -10.83 9.24 4.47
C PRO A 60 -10.46 10.30 5.51
N TYR A 61 -9.16 10.50 5.72
CA TYR A 61 -8.72 11.71 6.42
C TYR A 61 -8.78 12.89 5.46
N ARG A 62 -8.90 14.11 6.01
CA ARG A 62 -8.94 15.37 5.22
C ARG A 62 -7.78 15.52 4.23
N THR A 63 -6.65 14.86 4.49
CA THR A 63 -5.44 14.90 3.67
C THR A 63 -5.28 13.71 2.72
N CYS A 64 -6.17 12.71 2.75
CA CYS A 64 -6.08 11.56 1.84
C CYS A 64 -6.27 11.99 0.38
N ASN A 65 -5.50 11.36 -0.52
CA ASN A 65 -5.50 11.59 -1.97
C ASN A 65 -5.24 13.05 -2.41
N LYS A 66 -4.98 13.96 -1.46
CA LYS A 66 -4.59 15.34 -1.71
C LYS A 66 -3.12 15.42 -2.10
N TRP A 67 -2.81 16.38 -2.96
CA TRP A 67 -1.45 16.63 -3.42
C TRP A 67 -0.62 17.32 -2.33
N SER A 68 0.67 17.01 -2.35
CA SER A 68 1.70 17.59 -1.50
C SER A 68 3.02 17.53 -2.24
N VAL A 69 4.01 18.29 -1.79
CA VAL A 69 5.32 18.34 -2.42
C VAL A 69 6.36 18.03 -1.37
N ILE A 70 7.33 17.20 -1.74
CA ILE A 70 8.63 17.15 -1.07
C ILE A 70 9.67 17.76 -1.99
N GLY A 71 10.75 18.29 -1.45
CA GLY A 71 11.76 18.92 -2.28
C GLY A 71 13.01 19.34 -1.52
N CYS A 72 13.96 19.89 -2.25
CA CYS A 72 15.20 20.44 -1.74
C CYS A 72 15.32 21.90 -2.18
N LEU A 73 15.32 22.82 -1.20
CA LEU A 73 15.45 24.26 -1.44
C LEU A 73 16.92 24.74 -1.42
N ASN A 74 17.89 23.81 -1.33
CA ASN A 74 19.33 24.13 -1.36
C ASN A 74 19.81 24.42 -2.79
N SER A 75 19.17 25.37 -3.47
CA SER A 75 19.45 25.71 -4.87
C SER A 75 20.91 26.09 -5.15
N TYR A 76 21.62 26.62 -4.15
CA TYR A 76 23.06 26.92 -4.23
C TYR A 76 23.92 25.66 -4.47
N LEU A 77 23.48 24.48 -4.04
CA LEU A 77 24.16 23.20 -4.29
C LEU A 77 23.72 22.54 -5.59
N HIS A 78 22.80 23.16 -6.34
CA HIS A 78 22.22 22.55 -7.53
C HIS A 78 22.81 23.04 -8.85
N ASN A 79 24.05 23.57 -8.84
CA ASN A 79 24.76 24.03 -10.05
C ASN A 79 23.92 24.97 -10.92
N GLY A 80 23.12 25.84 -10.30
CA GLY A 80 22.26 26.80 -10.99
C GLY A 80 20.96 26.24 -11.58
N LYS A 81 20.58 24.99 -11.26
CA LYS A 81 19.31 24.36 -11.68
C LYS A 81 18.07 24.83 -10.88
N GLY A 82 18.27 25.51 -9.75
CA GLY A 82 17.17 25.96 -8.87
C GLY A 82 16.79 24.93 -7.81
N ASN A 83 15.58 25.00 -7.27
CA ASN A 83 15.04 24.10 -6.25
C ASN A 83 14.59 22.77 -6.87
N TYR A 84 14.71 21.65 -6.14
CA TYR A 84 14.17 20.37 -6.59
C TYR A 84 12.82 20.10 -5.96
N PHE A 85 11.84 19.66 -6.75
CA PHE A 85 10.48 19.40 -6.31
C PHE A 85 10.00 18.02 -6.78
N GLN A 86 9.25 17.34 -5.92
CA GLN A 86 8.65 16.05 -6.21
C GLN A 86 7.23 16.03 -5.63
N PRO A 87 6.21 16.28 -6.47
CA PRO A 87 4.82 16.16 -6.07
C PRO A 87 4.46 14.70 -5.77
N TYR A 88 3.63 14.49 -4.76
CA TYR A 88 3.10 13.18 -4.39
C TYR A 88 1.69 13.32 -3.81
N LYS A 89 0.92 12.23 -3.89
CA LYS A 89 -0.38 12.13 -3.21
C LYS A 89 -0.20 11.59 -1.80
N LYS A 90 -0.78 12.27 -0.81
CA LYS A 90 -0.83 11.78 0.56
C LYS A 90 -1.74 10.55 0.63
N THR A 91 -1.26 9.49 1.28
CA THR A 91 -2.06 8.29 1.52
C THR A 91 -2.00 7.92 3.00
N CYS A 92 -3.13 7.61 3.61
CA CYS A 92 -3.14 7.05 4.97
C CYS A 92 -2.79 5.56 4.98
N SER A 93 -2.78 4.90 3.80
CA SER A 93 -2.52 3.47 3.65
C SER A 93 -3.38 2.58 4.57
N ARG A 94 -4.59 3.02 4.93
CA ARG A 94 -5.56 2.24 5.73
C ARG A 94 -6.45 1.40 4.81
N SER A 95 -6.73 0.18 5.22
CA SER A 95 -7.61 -0.74 4.48
C SER A 95 -9.07 -0.29 4.46
N SER A 96 -9.49 0.48 5.45
CA SER A 96 -10.85 1.03 5.56
C SER A 96 -11.04 2.31 4.77
N CYS A 97 -9.98 3.06 4.43
CA CYS A 97 -10.12 4.37 3.78
C CYS A 97 -10.57 4.21 2.33
N SER A 98 -11.74 4.74 1.97
CA SER A 98 -12.30 4.68 0.62
C SER A 98 -11.36 5.23 -0.47
N GLU A 99 -10.53 6.23 -0.15
CA GLU A 99 -9.64 6.87 -1.13
C GLU A 99 -8.24 6.24 -1.20
N CYS A 100 -7.76 5.61 -0.12
CA CYS A 100 -6.39 5.11 -0.01
C CYS A 100 -6.30 3.58 -0.03
N VAL A 101 -7.42 2.90 -0.19
CA VAL A 101 -7.50 1.43 -0.15
C VAL A 101 -6.65 0.77 -1.24
N GLU A 102 -6.58 1.33 -2.44
CA GLU A 102 -5.73 0.76 -3.49
C GLU A 102 -4.24 0.88 -3.13
N ALA A 103 -3.82 2.05 -2.62
CA ALA A 103 -2.45 2.25 -2.14
C ALA A 103 -2.10 1.27 -1.00
N TRP A 104 -3.05 1.03 -0.09
CA TRP A 104 -2.91 -0.01 0.94
C TRP A 104 -2.76 -1.41 0.33
N ALA A 105 -3.62 -1.80 -0.62
CA ALA A 105 -3.58 -3.11 -1.26
C ALA A 105 -2.25 -3.32 -2.02
N ASN A 106 -1.79 -2.32 -2.77
CA ASN A 106 -0.49 -2.31 -3.45
C ASN A 106 0.66 -2.54 -2.45
N LYS A 107 0.66 -1.81 -1.34
CA LYS A 107 1.68 -1.93 -0.29
C LYS A 107 1.70 -3.32 0.34
N GLN A 108 0.54 -3.89 0.65
CA GLN A 108 0.45 -5.25 1.20
C GLN A 108 0.86 -6.31 0.18
N ALA A 109 0.46 -6.16 -1.09
CA ALA A 109 0.84 -7.08 -2.17
C ALA A 109 2.36 -7.08 -2.40
N ASN A 110 3.01 -5.91 -2.44
CA ASN A 110 4.46 -5.80 -2.57
C ASN A 110 5.20 -6.51 -1.42
N ARG A 111 4.76 -6.30 -0.17
CA ARG A 111 5.31 -7.01 1.00
C ARG A 111 5.15 -8.53 0.89
N ALA A 112 4.01 -8.96 0.37
CA ALA A 112 3.73 -10.36 0.20
C ALA A 112 4.60 -11.01 -0.88
N VAL A 113 4.80 -10.32 -2.01
CA VAL A 113 5.71 -10.76 -3.09
C VAL A 113 7.10 -11.00 -2.53
N ARG A 114 7.68 -10.04 -1.79
CA ARG A 114 9.03 -10.18 -1.20
C ARG A 114 9.16 -11.46 -0.37
N ARG A 115 8.15 -11.78 0.43
CA ARG A 115 8.12 -13.01 1.23
C ARG A 115 8.04 -14.27 0.38
N HIS A 116 7.18 -14.28 -0.64
CA HIS A 116 7.08 -15.41 -1.58
C HIS A 116 8.37 -15.60 -2.40
N VAL A 117 8.98 -14.52 -2.87
CA VAL A 117 10.27 -14.53 -3.58
C VAL A 117 11.37 -15.10 -2.71
N LYS A 118 11.50 -14.62 -1.45
CA LYS A 118 12.46 -15.18 -0.50
C LYS A 118 12.23 -16.68 -0.30
N ARG A 119 10.97 -17.12 -0.14
CA ARG A 119 10.66 -18.55 -0.02
C ARG A 119 11.09 -19.33 -1.26
N MET A 120 10.73 -18.85 -2.46
CA MET A 120 11.07 -19.54 -3.71
C MET A 120 12.59 -19.69 -3.89
N LYS A 121 13.37 -18.68 -3.49
CA LYS A 121 14.84 -18.73 -3.49
C LYS A 121 15.40 -19.78 -2.51
N VAL A 122 14.80 -19.92 -1.32
CA VAL A 122 15.31 -20.82 -0.27
C VAL A 122 14.82 -22.27 -0.42
N LEU A 123 13.56 -22.47 -0.83
CA LEU A 123 12.90 -23.78 -0.80
C LEU A 123 12.40 -24.26 -2.18
N GLY A 124 12.57 -23.48 -3.25
CA GLY A 124 12.09 -23.83 -4.59
C GLY A 124 10.57 -24.06 -4.65
N GLY A 125 10.08 -24.89 -5.57
CA GLY A 125 8.68 -25.36 -5.61
C GLY A 125 7.68 -24.44 -6.33
N LYS A 126 6.58 -25.04 -6.80
CA LYS A 126 5.54 -24.34 -7.59
C LYS A 126 4.55 -23.60 -6.67
N THR A 127 4.27 -22.35 -6.99
CA THR A 127 3.24 -21.54 -6.33
C THR A 127 1.90 -21.74 -7.02
N SER A 128 0.80 -21.84 -6.26
CA SER A 128 -0.56 -21.94 -6.81
C SER A 128 -1.53 -21.03 -6.08
N HIS A 129 -2.49 -20.48 -6.83
CA HIS A 129 -3.68 -19.87 -6.24
C HIS A 129 -4.71 -20.96 -5.94
N VAL A 130 -5.00 -21.19 -4.68
CA VAL A 130 -5.94 -22.24 -4.24
C VAL A 130 -7.02 -21.63 -3.35
N VAL A 131 -8.25 -22.04 -3.58
CA VAL A 131 -9.43 -21.59 -2.84
C VAL A 131 -9.98 -22.73 -2.00
N PHE A 132 -10.20 -22.46 -0.73
CA PHE A 132 -10.86 -23.36 0.22
C PHE A 132 -12.22 -22.75 0.55
N SER A 133 -13.29 -23.44 0.14
CA SER A 133 -14.66 -23.03 0.43
C SER A 133 -15.26 -24.02 1.42
N PRO A 134 -15.71 -23.56 2.60
CA PRO A 134 -16.42 -24.42 3.54
C PRO A 134 -17.82 -24.77 3.00
N PRO A 135 -18.48 -25.79 3.56
CA PRO A 135 -19.87 -26.12 3.18
C PRO A 135 -20.82 -24.96 3.49
N LEU A 136 -21.97 -24.91 2.80
CA LEU A 136 -22.97 -23.85 3.00
C LEU A 136 -23.44 -23.73 4.46
N SER A 137 -23.53 -24.86 5.18
CA SER A 137 -23.86 -24.88 6.61
C SER A 137 -22.84 -24.15 7.49
N ALA A 138 -21.62 -23.90 7.01
CA ALA A 138 -20.59 -23.18 7.73
C ALA A 138 -20.72 -21.65 7.66
N VAL A 139 -21.66 -21.11 6.88
CA VAL A 139 -21.93 -19.66 6.83
C VAL A 139 -22.33 -19.12 8.22
N SER A 140 -22.98 -19.96 9.03
CA SER A 140 -23.38 -19.65 10.41
C SER A 140 -22.26 -19.86 11.44
N TRP A 141 -21.12 -20.45 11.04
CA TRP A 141 -20.02 -20.66 11.97
C TRP A 141 -19.33 -19.35 12.30
N ASP A 142 -18.78 -19.27 13.51
CA ASP A 142 -17.83 -18.21 13.81
C ASP A 142 -16.53 -18.40 13.01
N TYR A 143 -15.84 -17.28 12.78
CA TYR A 143 -14.59 -17.28 12.02
C TYR A 143 -13.48 -18.14 12.67
N LYS A 144 -13.44 -18.26 14.00
CA LYS A 144 -12.39 -19.00 14.71
C LYS A 144 -12.53 -20.51 14.47
N LYS A 145 -13.76 -21.03 14.53
CA LYS A 145 -14.10 -22.41 14.17
C LYS A 145 -13.73 -22.68 12.72
N MET A 146 -14.13 -21.79 11.81
CA MET A 146 -13.86 -21.93 10.38
C MET A 146 -12.36 -21.88 10.04
N ASP A 147 -11.60 -20.96 10.66
CA ASP A 147 -10.15 -20.87 10.49
C ASP A 147 -9.41 -22.10 11.02
N SER A 148 -9.88 -22.67 12.13
CA SER A 148 -9.31 -23.89 12.71
C SER A 148 -9.50 -25.08 11.77
N GLU A 149 -10.70 -25.22 11.20
CA GLU A 149 -10.99 -26.29 10.26
C GLU A 149 -10.27 -26.11 8.91
N PHE A 150 -10.19 -24.87 8.41
CA PHE A 150 -9.37 -24.54 7.24
C PHE A 150 -7.92 -25.02 7.41
N LYS A 151 -7.28 -24.73 8.55
CA LYS A 151 -5.89 -25.15 8.78
C LYS A 151 -5.73 -26.68 8.76
N ARG A 152 -6.68 -27.40 9.36
CA ARG A 152 -6.69 -28.86 9.39
C ARG A 152 -6.79 -29.44 7.98
N ILE A 153 -7.74 -28.92 7.20
CA ILE A 153 -7.96 -29.33 5.81
C ILE A 153 -6.76 -28.99 4.95
N ALA A 154 -6.22 -27.78 5.07
CA ALA A 154 -5.11 -27.35 4.25
C ALA A 154 -3.87 -28.24 4.47
N LYS A 155 -3.60 -28.66 5.72
CA LYS A 155 -2.57 -29.67 6.01
C LYS A 155 -2.91 -31.03 5.39
N GLN A 156 -4.15 -31.49 5.54
CA GLN A 156 -4.60 -32.79 5.02
C GLN A 156 -4.45 -32.90 3.50
N VAL A 157 -4.71 -31.82 2.76
CA VAL A 157 -4.57 -31.81 1.29
C VAL A 157 -3.13 -31.53 0.81
N GLY A 158 -2.14 -31.56 1.70
CA GLY A 158 -0.72 -31.47 1.33
C GLY A 158 -0.17 -30.05 1.18
N MET A 159 -0.83 -29.02 1.70
CA MET A 159 -0.31 -27.65 1.70
C MET A 159 0.81 -27.49 2.74
N THR A 160 2.00 -27.06 2.31
CA THR A 160 3.18 -26.91 3.19
C THR A 160 3.39 -25.48 3.66
N GLY A 161 2.87 -24.49 2.92
CA GLY A 161 2.91 -23.09 3.31
C GLY A 161 2.06 -22.21 2.40
N ALA A 162 1.52 -21.11 2.94
CA ALA A 162 0.72 -20.17 2.18
C ALA A 162 0.65 -18.78 2.80
N SER A 163 0.43 -17.77 1.95
CA SER A 163 -0.31 -16.58 2.37
C SER A 163 -1.80 -16.89 2.29
N VAL A 164 -2.56 -16.47 3.30
CA VAL A 164 -4.00 -16.73 3.42
C VAL A 164 -4.72 -15.40 3.54
N ILE A 165 -5.70 -15.20 2.67
CA ILE A 165 -6.54 -14.01 2.58
C ILE A 165 -7.99 -14.48 2.69
N PHE A 166 -8.67 -14.02 3.73
CA PHE A 166 -10.04 -14.45 4.04
C PHE A 166 -11.05 -13.51 3.40
N HIS A 167 -11.99 -14.07 2.65
CA HIS A 167 -13.05 -13.33 1.98
C HIS A 167 -14.39 -13.69 2.64
N PRO A 168 -15.08 -12.75 3.29
CA PRO A 168 -16.36 -13.01 3.95
C PRO A 168 -17.52 -13.10 2.94
N ALA A 169 -17.33 -12.56 1.75
CA ALA A 169 -18.37 -12.41 0.73
C ALA A 169 -17.93 -12.99 -0.62
N ARG A 170 -18.92 -13.37 -1.42
CA ARG A 170 -18.82 -13.47 -2.88
C ARG A 170 -19.65 -12.38 -3.53
N PHE A 171 -19.47 -12.21 -4.83
CA PHE A 171 -20.17 -11.21 -5.63
C PHE A 171 -20.99 -11.91 -6.71
N ASP A 172 -22.22 -11.46 -6.91
CA ASP A 172 -23.03 -11.91 -8.04
C ASP A 172 -22.41 -11.40 -9.36
N LYS A 173 -22.45 -12.25 -10.40
CA LYS A 173 -21.91 -11.96 -11.74
C LYS A 173 -22.58 -10.75 -12.39
N GLN A 174 -23.81 -10.41 -11.97
CA GLN A 174 -24.62 -9.36 -12.59
C GLN A 174 -24.71 -8.06 -11.78
N LYS A 175 -24.40 -8.04 -10.47
CA LYS A 175 -24.88 -6.96 -9.58
C LYS A 175 -23.88 -6.32 -8.64
N THR A 176 -22.60 -6.68 -8.63
CA THR A 176 -21.58 -6.15 -7.70
C THR A 176 -21.95 -6.20 -6.20
N THR A 177 -23.12 -6.75 -5.86
CA THR A 177 -23.67 -6.87 -4.51
C THR A 177 -22.99 -8.04 -3.81
N PRO A 178 -22.36 -7.78 -2.66
CA PRO A 178 -21.76 -8.84 -1.85
C PRO A 178 -22.83 -9.66 -1.13
N TYR A 179 -22.67 -10.98 -1.10
CA TYR A 179 -23.46 -11.89 -0.26
C TYR A 179 -22.54 -12.77 0.59
N ALA A 180 -22.99 -13.12 1.79
CA ALA A 180 -22.20 -13.90 2.74
C ALA A 180 -21.88 -15.29 2.18
N SER A 181 -20.61 -15.53 1.89
CA SER A 181 -20.10 -16.81 1.40
C SER A 181 -18.62 -16.87 1.77
N PRO A 182 -18.32 -17.12 3.05
CA PRO A 182 -16.97 -17.01 3.58
C PRO A 182 -16.06 -18.09 2.98
N HIS A 183 -14.87 -17.72 2.53
CA HIS A 183 -13.89 -18.64 1.94
C HIS A 183 -12.46 -18.12 2.10
N PHE A 184 -11.48 -19.00 1.90
CA PHE A 184 -10.07 -18.68 2.03
C PHE A 184 -9.39 -18.77 0.68
N HIS A 185 -8.83 -17.65 0.22
CA HIS A 185 -7.88 -17.66 -0.87
C HIS A 185 -6.48 -17.84 -0.33
N THR A 186 -5.67 -18.59 -1.06
CA THR A 186 -4.29 -18.85 -0.71
C THR A 186 -3.38 -18.68 -1.91
N VAL A 187 -2.21 -18.06 -1.70
CA VAL A 187 -1.06 -18.24 -2.58
C VAL A 187 -0.17 -19.26 -1.88
N ALA A 188 -0.26 -20.49 -2.35
CA ALA A 188 0.12 -21.68 -1.60
C ALA A 188 1.19 -22.51 -2.29
N TYR A 189 1.85 -23.32 -1.48
CA TYR A 189 2.86 -24.29 -1.83
C TYR A 189 2.48 -25.66 -1.28
N GLY A 190 2.88 -26.71 -1.99
CA GLY A 190 2.63 -28.08 -1.61
C GLY A 190 2.22 -28.96 -2.77
N TRP A 191 2.16 -30.26 -2.52
CA TRP A 191 1.61 -31.24 -3.44
C TRP A 191 0.15 -31.49 -3.07
N PHE A 192 -0.76 -30.94 -3.88
CA PHE A 192 -2.19 -31.06 -3.62
C PHE A 192 -2.68 -32.44 -4.03
N ASP A 193 -2.84 -33.32 -3.04
CA ASP A 193 -3.30 -34.68 -3.24
C ASP A 193 -4.79 -34.72 -3.60
N GLY A 194 -5.08 -35.19 -4.81
CA GLY A 194 -6.44 -35.30 -5.34
C GLY A 194 -7.33 -36.27 -4.55
N GLU A 195 -6.76 -37.34 -4.01
CA GLU A 195 -7.50 -38.29 -3.17
C GLU A 195 -7.87 -37.63 -1.84
N ALA A 196 -6.91 -36.96 -1.19
CA ALA A 196 -7.16 -36.21 0.03
C ALA A 196 -8.20 -35.08 -0.17
N ILE A 197 -8.16 -34.36 -1.30
CA ILE A 197 -9.17 -33.36 -1.65
C ILE A 197 -10.55 -34.00 -1.79
N SER A 198 -10.64 -35.11 -2.51
CA SER A 198 -11.91 -35.83 -2.74
C SER A 198 -12.50 -36.35 -1.42
N LYS A 199 -11.64 -36.88 -0.54
CA LYS A 199 -12.01 -37.31 0.81
C LYS A 199 -12.57 -36.16 1.64
N VAL A 200 -11.89 -35.02 1.66
CA VAL A 200 -12.36 -33.82 2.39
C VAL A 200 -13.69 -33.31 1.85
N ALA A 201 -13.89 -33.33 0.53
CA ALA A 201 -15.16 -32.94 -0.08
C ALA A 201 -16.30 -33.87 0.35
N ARG A 202 -16.10 -35.19 0.28
CA ARG A 202 -17.11 -36.20 0.65
C ARG A 202 -17.44 -36.19 2.13
N GLU A 203 -16.42 -36.18 3.00
CA GLU A 203 -16.62 -36.34 4.45
C GLU A 203 -17.00 -35.04 5.15
N LYS A 204 -16.56 -33.89 4.64
CA LYS A 204 -16.69 -32.60 5.35
C LYS A 204 -17.45 -31.55 4.54
N GLY A 205 -17.76 -31.82 3.28
CA GLY A 205 -18.42 -30.86 2.38
C GLY A 205 -17.54 -29.69 1.96
N TRP A 206 -16.22 -29.74 2.21
CA TRP A 206 -15.31 -28.65 1.85
C TRP A 206 -14.84 -28.77 0.41
N THR A 207 -14.91 -27.67 -0.33
CA THR A 207 -14.42 -27.60 -1.70
C THR A 207 -13.01 -26.98 -1.71
N VAL A 208 -12.04 -27.71 -2.26
CA VAL A 208 -10.69 -27.20 -2.51
C VAL A 208 -10.46 -27.12 -4.01
N LYS A 209 -10.23 -25.91 -4.52
CA LYS A 209 -10.05 -25.68 -5.96
C LYS A 209 -8.76 -24.93 -6.23
N LYS A 210 -7.89 -25.55 -7.03
CA LYS A 210 -6.76 -24.85 -7.65
C LYS A 210 -7.29 -23.98 -8.78
N ILE A 211 -7.11 -22.66 -8.66
CA ILE A 211 -7.54 -21.70 -9.68
C ILE A 211 -6.50 -21.65 -10.79
N ARG A 212 -5.22 -21.49 -10.44
CA ARG A 212 -4.11 -21.45 -11.38
C ARG A 212 -2.77 -21.71 -10.71
N THR A 213 -1.79 -22.08 -11.52
CA THR A 213 -0.37 -22.03 -11.12
C THR A 213 0.14 -20.60 -11.31
N ILE A 214 0.95 -20.10 -10.39
CA ILE A 214 1.58 -18.78 -10.44
C ILE A 214 3.07 -18.97 -10.72
N LYS A 215 3.58 -18.31 -11.76
CA LYS A 215 4.94 -18.50 -12.28
C LYS A 215 5.84 -17.30 -11.99
N THR A 216 5.32 -16.08 -12.00
CA THR A 216 6.13 -14.86 -11.87
C THR A 216 5.80 -14.03 -10.64
N GLU A 217 6.73 -13.16 -10.24
CA GLU A 217 6.53 -12.20 -9.15
C GLU A 217 5.36 -11.25 -9.44
N GLY A 218 5.25 -10.79 -10.69
CA GLY A 218 4.14 -9.94 -11.14
C GLY A 218 2.78 -10.65 -11.04
N GLU A 219 2.73 -11.95 -11.30
CA GLU A 219 1.50 -12.74 -11.11
C GLU A 219 1.15 -12.94 -9.63
N ILE A 220 2.14 -13.09 -8.74
CA ILE A 220 1.93 -13.11 -7.29
C ILE A 220 1.35 -11.77 -6.85
N PHE A 221 1.96 -10.66 -7.28
CA PHE A 221 1.49 -9.31 -7.00
C PHE A 221 0.04 -9.12 -7.44
N ALA A 222 -0.25 -9.39 -8.72
CA ALA A 222 -1.58 -9.22 -9.30
C ALA A 222 -2.63 -10.07 -8.58
N THR A 223 -2.30 -11.33 -8.25
CA THR A 223 -3.21 -12.20 -7.49
C THR A 223 -3.49 -11.62 -6.11
N ILE A 224 -2.45 -11.30 -5.34
CA ILE A 224 -2.64 -10.82 -3.97
C ILE A 224 -3.34 -9.46 -3.94
N LYS A 225 -3.00 -8.54 -4.85
CA LYS A 225 -3.69 -7.25 -4.99
C LYS A 225 -5.18 -7.46 -5.28
N TYR A 226 -5.51 -8.34 -6.22
CA TYR A 226 -6.91 -8.67 -6.52
C TYR A 226 -7.64 -9.24 -5.29
N LEU A 227 -7.03 -10.18 -4.56
CA LEU A 227 -7.64 -10.74 -3.36
C LEU A 227 -7.84 -9.68 -2.26
N LEU A 228 -6.88 -8.77 -2.10
CA LEU A 228 -6.98 -7.68 -1.15
C LEU A 228 -8.03 -6.64 -1.50
N SER A 229 -8.47 -6.53 -2.76
CA SER A 229 -9.51 -5.56 -3.14
C SER A 229 -10.86 -5.83 -2.51
N HIS A 230 -11.10 -7.07 -2.08
CA HIS A 230 -12.38 -7.53 -1.50
C HIS A 230 -12.19 -8.49 -0.32
N THR A 231 -11.05 -8.39 0.37
CA THR A 231 -10.77 -9.18 1.57
C THR A 231 -11.62 -8.73 2.76
N GLY A 232 -11.88 -9.64 3.69
CA GLY A 232 -12.47 -9.28 4.98
C GLY A 232 -11.49 -8.49 5.84
N ILE A 233 -11.95 -7.35 6.35
CA ILE A 233 -11.25 -6.50 7.31
C ILE A 233 -11.98 -6.60 8.64
N LYS A 234 -11.29 -7.06 9.68
CA LYS A 234 -11.83 -7.10 11.04
C LYS A 234 -11.10 -6.11 11.93
N GLN A 235 -11.83 -5.13 12.44
CA GLN A 235 -11.33 -4.18 13.42
C GLN A 235 -11.74 -4.64 14.82
N LYS A 236 -10.88 -4.39 15.80
CA LYS A 236 -11.16 -4.67 17.21
C LYS A 236 -10.64 -3.54 18.07
N ILE A 237 -11.39 -3.19 19.10
CA ILE A 237 -10.91 -2.30 20.14
C ILE A 237 -9.99 -3.12 21.05
N ILE A 238 -8.79 -2.60 21.28
CA ILE A 238 -7.82 -3.18 22.19
C ILE A 238 -7.52 -2.13 23.25
N GLU A 239 -7.60 -2.52 24.50
CA GLU A 239 -7.09 -1.71 25.60
C GLU A 239 -5.58 -1.85 25.68
N THR A 240 -4.87 -0.72 25.66
CA THR A 240 -3.43 -0.70 25.82
C THR A 240 -3.06 -0.88 27.29
N LYS A 241 -1.78 -1.18 27.55
CA LYS A 241 -1.25 -1.26 28.93
C LYS A 241 -1.44 0.05 29.73
N LYS A 242 -1.71 1.17 29.05
CA LYS A 242 -1.95 2.48 29.66
C LYS A 242 -3.45 2.78 29.86
N GLY A 243 -4.33 1.79 29.70
CA GLY A 243 -5.79 1.96 29.82
C GLY A 243 -6.44 2.67 28.63
N THR A 244 -5.69 3.02 27.58
CA THR A 244 -6.27 3.67 26.40
C THR A 244 -6.88 2.64 25.45
N LYS A 245 -8.07 2.91 24.94
CA LYS A 245 -8.73 2.05 23.94
C LYS A 245 -8.28 2.47 22.54
N GLN A 246 -7.73 1.53 21.78
CA GLN A 246 -7.29 1.76 20.40
C GLN A 246 -7.99 0.81 19.42
N LEU A 247 -8.46 1.35 18.30
CA LEU A 247 -8.99 0.55 17.21
C LEU A 247 -7.82 -0.07 16.42
N ARG A 248 -7.72 -1.40 16.43
CA ARG A 248 -6.72 -2.13 15.62
C ARG A 248 -7.38 -2.93 14.53
N THR A 249 -6.78 -2.85 13.35
CA THR A 249 -7.13 -3.69 12.22
C THR A 249 -6.35 -5.00 12.27
N SER A 250 -7.05 -6.12 12.12
CA SER A 250 -6.43 -7.45 12.04
C SER A 250 -5.64 -7.62 10.75
N HIS A 251 -4.63 -8.49 10.75
CA HIS A 251 -3.88 -8.80 9.54
C HIS A 251 -4.79 -9.43 8.47
N THR A 252 -4.84 -8.83 7.29
CA THR A 252 -5.59 -9.35 6.13
C THR A 252 -4.84 -10.47 5.42
N VAL A 253 -3.51 -10.38 5.36
CA VAL A 253 -2.63 -11.46 4.88
C VAL A 253 -2.05 -12.20 6.08
N ARG A 254 -2.43 -13.47 6.24
CA ARG A 254 -1.89 -14.36 7.28
C ARG A 254 -0.89 -15.33 6.66
N TRP A 255 0.12 -15.70 7.43
CA TRP A 255 1.22 -16.54 6.94
C TRP A 255 1.23 -17.87 7.69
N ILE A 256 1.17 -18.97 6.96
CA ILE A 256 1.19 -20.32 7.53
C ILE A 256 2.25 -21.20 6.88
N GLY A 257 2.68 -22.23 7.61
CA GLY A 257 3.66 -23.20 7.15
C GLY A 257 5.02 -22.57 6.82
N ASP A 258 5.60 -22.95 5.69
CA ASP A 258 6.96 -22.56 5.29
C ASP A 258 7.15 -21.06 5.11
N VAL A 259 6.08 -20.30 4.80
CA VAL A 259 6.12 -18.84 4.71
C VAL A 259 5.73 -18.13 6.01
N SER A 260 5.48 -18.85 7.11
CA SER A 260 5.14 -18.25 8.39
C SER A 260 6.27 -17.36 8.94
N TYR A 261 5.93 -16.39 9.79
CA TYR A 261 6.92 -15.51 10.43
C TYR A 261 7.97 -16.25 11.26
N ARG A 262 7.62 -17.44 11.80
CA ARG A 262 8.53 -18.27 12.59
C ARG A 262 9.55 -19.01 11.72
N LYS A 263 9.13 -19.52 10.55
CA LYS A 263 9.99 -20.33 9.67
C LYS A 263 10.76 -19.51 8.64
N LEU A 264 10.18 -18.41 8.17
CA LEU A 264 10.79 -17.57 7.14
C LEU A 264 10.96 -16.14 7.64
N ARG A 265 12.22 -15.75 7.84
CA ARG A 265 12.60 -14.36 8.11
C ARG A 265 12.80 -13.64 6.78
N VAL A 266 12.20 -12.47 6.68
CA VAL A 266 12.31 -11.57 5.53
C VAL A 266 12.92 -10.30 6.08
N GLU A 267 13.94 -9.79 5.41
CA GLU A 267 14.58 -8.52 5.76
C GLU A 267 13.53 -7.41 5.77
N LYS A 268 13.71 -6.45 6.67
CA LYS A 268 12.82 -5.29 6.72
C LYS A 268 13.02 -4.48 5.44
N GLU A 269 11.94 -3.88 4.96
CA GLU A 269 12.05 -2.90 3.88
C GLU A 269 12.93 -1.77 4.41
N GLU A 270 14.10 -1.58 3.79
CA GLU A 270 14.84 -0.35 3.96
C GLU A 270 13.92 0.79 3.53
N LYS A 271 13.93 1.87 4.32
CA LYS A 271 13.19 3.05 3.93
C LYS A 271 13.90 3.60 2.71
N GLU A 272 13.18 3.74 1.60
CA GLU A 272 13.68 4.48 0.46
C GLU A 272 14.11 5.86 0.95
N GLU A 273 15.41 6.12 0.87
CA GLU A 273 15.96 7.42 1.19
C GLU A 273 15.42 8.40 0.15
N ARG A 274 14.67 9.39 0.64
CA ARG A 274 14.12 10.45 -0.20
C ARG A 274 15.18 11.54 -0.24
N VAL A 275 16.17 11.38 -1.11
CA VAL A 275 17.27 12.33 -1.25
C VAL A 275 17.16 13.14 -2.54
N CYS A 276 17.72 14.35 -2.52
CA CYS A 276 17.86 15.18 -3.71
C CYS A 276 18.83 14.50 -4.69
N PRO A 277 18.47 14.37 -5.98
CA PRO A 277 19.35 13.72 -6.96
C PRO A 277 20.67 14.47 -7.19
N GLU A 278 20.74 15.77 -6.90
CA GLU A 278 21.94 16.58 -7.14
C GLU A 278 22.83 16.69 -5.90
N CYS A 279 22.26 17.07 -4.76
CA CYS A 279 23.03 17.34 -3.53
C CYS A 279 22.95 16.23 -2.48
N GLN A 280 22.16 15.18 -2.71
CA GLN A 280 22.00 14.00 -1.82
C GLN A 280 21.46 14.30 -0.41
N PHE A 281 21.02 15.53 -0.13
CA PHE A 281 20.33 15.86 1.12
C PHE A 281 18.90 15.30 1.15
N GLU A 282 18.40 14.99 2.34
CA GLU A 282 17.04 14.51 2.55
C GLU A 282 15.99 15.55 2.09
N LEU A 283 15.05 15.10 1.26
CA LEU A 283 13.94 15.89 0.76
C LEU A 283 12.99 16.27 1.90
N GLN A 284 12.76 17.56 2.03
CA GLN A 284 11.89 18.13 3.05
C GLN A 284 10.46 18.25 2.55
N ARG A 285 9.49 18.26 3.46
CA ARG A 285 8.11 18.60 3.11
C ARG A 285 8.01 20.09 2.83
N LEU A 286 7.37 20.44 1.73
CA LEU A 286 7.22 21.83 1.32
C LEU A 286 5.75 22.26 1.39
N ARG A 287 5.53 23.53 1.74
CA ARG A 287 4.25 24.24 1.59
C ARG A 287 4.46 25.53 0.81
N LEU A 288 3.38 26.14 0.35
CA LEU A 288 3.44 27.47 -0.25
C LEU A 288 3.61 28.52 0.86
N LYS A 289 4.34 29.59 0.55
CA LYS A 289 4.65 30.69 1.49
C LYS A 289 3.41 31.50 1.90
N ASP A 290 2.36 31.52 1.09
CA ASP A 290 1.07 32.17 1.40
C ASP A 290 0.26 31.45 2.50
N GLY A 291 0.81 30.39 3.12
CA GLY A 291 0.11 29.56 4.09
C GLY A 291 -1.03 28.73 3.46
N LEU A 292 -1.29 28.87 2.16
CA LEU A 292 -2.34 28.14 1.47
C LEU A 292 -1.87 26.71 1.25
N SER A 293 -2.66 25.79 1.82
CA SER A 293 -2.39 24.39 1.68
C SER A 293 -2.63 23.96 0.21
N LEU A 294 -1.72 23.15 -0.33
CA LEU A 294 -1.91 22.46 -1.61
C LEU A 294 -3.11 21.49 -1.62
N LEU A 295 -3.85 21.34 -0.51
CA LEU A 295 -4.88 20.33 -0.32
C LEU A 295 -6.09 20.50 -1.26
N ASP A 296 -6.29 21.68 -1.84
CA ASP A 296 -7.45 21.99 -2.70
C ASP A 296 -7.07 22.53 -4.09
N ARG A 297 -5.78 22.45 -4.47
CA ARG A 297 -5.32 22.87 -5.79
C ARG A 297 -5.32 21.68 -6.77
N PRO A 298 -5.50 21.92 -8.09
CA PRO A 298 -5.31 20.90 -9.12
C PRO A 298 -3.94 20.22 -8.97
N PRO A 299 -3.74 19.00 -9.52
CA PRO A 299 -2.43 18.35 -9.52
C PRO A 299 -1.33 19.37 -9.83
N PRO A 300 -0.27 19.46 -9.00
CA PRO A 300 0.87 20.27 -9.35
C PRO A 300 1.26 19.87 -10.77
N PRO A 301 1.36 20.82 -11.71
CA PRO A 301 1.62 20.48 -13.10
C PRO A 301 2.88 19.61 -13.16
N SER A 302 2.96 18.74 -14.17
CA SER A 302 4.14 17.88 -14.38
C SER A 302 5.45 18.68 -14.41
N GLU A 303 5.36 19.97 -14.74
CA GLU A 303 6.43 20.97 -14.70
C GLU A 303 7.02 21.24 -13.30
N LEU A 304 6.29 20.93 -12.21
CA LEU A 304 6.81 21.00 -10.85
C LEU A 304 7.59 19.73 -10.47
N LEU A 305 7.61 18.69 -11.30
CA LEU A 305 8.50 17.55 -11.06
C LEU A 305 9.90 17.89 -11.56
N GLY A 306 10.89 17.87 -10.67
CA GLY A 306 12.29 18.12 -11.00
C GLY A 306 12.77 19.49 -10.54
N PHE A 307 13.77 20.03 -11.25
CA PHE A 307 14.40 21.29 -10.91
C PHE A 307 13.60 22.49 -11.45
N SER A 308 13.39 23.49 -10.60
CA SER A 308 12.69 24.74 -10.93
C SER A 308 13.20 25.91 -10.10
N HIS A 309 13.24 27.10 -10.66
CA HIS A 309 13.60 28.34 -9.97
C HIS A 309 12.46 28.94 -9.11
N CYS A 310 11.39 28.17 -8.90
CA CYS A 310 10.24 28.55 -8.09
C CYS A 310 10.63 28.90 -6.65
N ASN A 311 10.31 30.11 -6.20
CA ASN A 311 10.57 30.56 -4.82
C ASN A 311 9.30 30.63 -3.96
N ALA A 312 8.16 30.18 -4.48
CA ALA A 312 6.86 30.16 -3.80
C ALA A 312 6.75 29.13 -2.67
N PHE A 313 7.76 28.27 -2.47
CA PHE A 313 7.74 27.20 -1.49
C PHE A 313 8.67 27.49 -0.31
N GLU A 314 8.28 26.97 0.85
CA GLU A 314 9.08 26.94 2.07
C GLU A 314 9.01 25.56 2.73
N VAL A 315 9.99 25.26 3.58
CA VAL A 315 10.03 24.02 4.36
C VAL A 315 8.95 24.08 5.43
N VAL A 316 8.15 23.01 5.53
CA VAL A 316 7.28 22.79 6.68
C VAL A 316 8.16 22.35 7.83
N ASP A 317 8.41 23.27 8.78
CA ASP A 317 9.26 22.97 9.91
C ASP A 317 8.67 21.79 10.71
N THR A 318 9.50 20.77 10.95
CA THR A 318 9.04 19.46 11.45
C THR A 318 8.65 19.48 12.94
N PHE A 319 8.62 20.67 13.56
CA PHE A 319 8.17 20.87 14.94
C PHE A 319 6.66 20.77 15.15
N GLU A 320 5.85 20.72 14.08
CA GLU A 320 4.56 20.05 14.15
C GLU A 320 4.79 18.54 14.20
N LYS A 321 5.19 18.04 15.38
CA LYS A 321 5.01 16.64 15.76
C LYS A 321 3.66 16.23 15.22
N SER A 322 3.65 15.18 14.41
CA SER A 322 2.45 14.47 14.00
C SER A 322 1.51 14.34 15.20
N ILE A 323 0.52 15.24 15.29
CA ILE A 323 -0.60 15.05 16.17
C ILE A 323 -1.27 13.81 15.60
N HIS A 324 -1.04 12.69 16.27
CA HIS A 324 -1.88 11.52 16.13
C HIS A 324 -3.28 12.06 16.40
N TYR A 325 -4.17 12.03 15.41
CA TYR A 325 -5.51 12.61 15.50
C TYR A 325 -6.41 11.97 16.58
N ASP A 326 -5.84 11.11 17.44
CA ASP A 326 -6.45 10.56 18.64
C ASP A 326 -6.21 11.45 19.89
N ASP A 327 -5.31 12.46 19.84
CA ASP A 327 -4.92 13.28 20.99
C ASP A 327 -5.60 14.68 21.05
N LEU A 328 -6.47 15.04 20.10
CA LEU A 328 -7.18 16.34 20.07
C LEU A 328 -8.50 16.36 20.88
N TRP A 329 -8.42 15.96 22.15
CA TRP A 329 -9.47 16.22 23.16
C TRP A 329 -8.89 16.72 24.50
N ARG A 330 -7.77 17.45 24.49
CA ARG A 330 -7.31 18.18 25.68
C ARG A 330 -6.88 19.60 25.35
N GLU A 331 -7.36 20.49 26.19
CA GLU A 331 -7.30 21.96 26.13
C GLU A 331 -5.90 22.56 26.38
N VAL A 332 -5.84 23.85 26.03
CA VAL A 332 -5.11 24.99 26.65
C VAL A 332 -3.94 25.62 25.87
N LYS A 333 -4.25 26.89 25.52
CA LYS A 333 -3.53 28.19 25.43
C LYS A 333 -2.00 28.34 25.48
N ASP A 334 -1.63 29.44 24.82
CA ASP A 334 -0.54 30.41 25.02
C ASP A 334 0.77 30.32 24.21
N GLU A 335 0.83 31.27 23.26
CA GLU A 335 1.78 32.37 23.06
C GLU A 335 3.29 32.16 22.81
N SER A 336 3.71 32.92 21.78
CA SER A 336 5.00 33.58 21.54
C SER A 336 6.11 32.78 20.83
N LYS A 337 6.37 33.16 19.57
CA LYS A 337 7.73 33.43 19.06
C LYS A 337 7.70 34.06 17.65
N MET A 338 7.61 35.39 17.61
CA MET A 338 8.04 36.19 16.47
C MET A 338 9.48 36.63 16.75
N GLU A 339 10.42 36.18 15.93
CA GLU A 339 11.69 36.85 15.61
C GLU A 339 12.54 35.91 14.75
N ARG A 340 12.42 36.02 13.42
CA ARG A 340 13.42 35.56 12.44
C ARG A 340 13.06 35.94 10.99
N GLU A 341 12.75 37.21 10.76
CA GLU A 341 12.73 37.80 9.41
C GLU A 341 13.77 38.90 9.32
N ALA A 342 15.00 38.51 8.99
CA ALA A 342 16.00 39.39 8.43
C ALA A 342 17.06 38.49 7.77
N LEU A 343 16.95 38.34 6.45
CA LEU A 343 17.99 37.93 5.47
C LEU A 343 17.32 37.12 4.36
N LEU A 344 16.84 37.79 3.31
CA LEU A 344 16.74 37.25 1.94
C LEU A 344 16.31 38.37 0.98
N GLU A 345 17.19 39.34 0.76
CA GLU A 345 17.15 40.16 -0.45
C GLU A 345 18.52 40.08 -1.14
N SER A 346 18.60 39.33 -2.24
CA SER A 346 19.29 39.76 -3.46
C SER A 346 19.16 38.72 -4.58
N SER A 347 18.69 39.24 -5.72
CA SER A 347 18.98 38.87 -7.11
C SER A 347 18.67 37.45 -7.62
N VAL A 348 17.60 37.32 -8.40
CA VAL A 348 17.63 36.51 -9.64
C VAL A 348 16.87 37.26 -10.73
N THR A 349 17.60 37.97 -11.59
CA THR A 349 17.10 38.40 -12.90
C THR A 349 17.28 37.26 -13.90
N GLY A 350 16.22 36.97 -14.66
CA GLY A 350 16.32 36.33 -15.97
C GLY A 350 16.59 34.83 -16.02
N LYS A 351 15.75 33.98 -15.40
CA LYS A 351 15.64 32.56 -15.77
C LYS A 351 14.18 32.12 -15.82
N LYS A 352 13.83 31.28 -16.81
CA LYS A 352 12.47 30.80 -17.07
C LYS A 352 11.90 30.09 -15.84
N THR A 353 11.10 30.79 -15.06
CA THR A 353 10.16 30.22 -14.09
C THR A 353 9.06 29.50 -14.85
N SER A 354 8.60 28.33 -14.37
CA SER A 354 7.48 27.65 -15.03
C SER A 354 6.23 28.53 -14.96
N PHE A 355 5.32 28.41 -15.94
CA PHE A 355 4.09 29.21 -15.99
C PHE A 355 3.25 29.04 -14.71
N TYR A 356 3.29 27.84 -14.12
CA TYR A 356 2.68 27.59 -12.81
C TYR A 356 3.34 28.37 -11.68
N CYS A 357 4.67 28.44 -11.65
CA CYS A 357 5.39 29.18 -10.63
C CYS A 357 5.24 30.69 -10.78
N GLN A 358 5.20 31.21 -12.00
CA GLN A 358 4.87 32.61 -12.26
C GLN A 358 3.49 32.94 -11.68
N ARG A 359 2.50 32.09 -11.97
CA ARG A 359 1.14 32.27 -11.44
C ARG A 359 1.08 32.12 -9.92
N LEU A 360 1.84 31.19 -9.33
CA LEU A 360 1.94 31.06 -7.87
C LEU A 360 2.59 32.28 -7.23
N GLU A 361 3.66 32.79 -7.81
CA GLU A 361 4.39 33.98 -7.34
C GLU A 361 3.49 35.22 -7.45
N GLU A 362 2.72 35.38 -8.54
CA GLU A 362 1.69 36.41 -8.72
C GLU A 362 0.51 36.31 -7.73
N PHE A 363 0.19 35.10 -7.23
CA PHE A 363 -0.86 34.90 -6.23
C PHE A 363 -0.36 35.13 -4.79
N VAL A 364 0.95 35.06 -4.55
CA VAL A 364 1.58 35.17 -3.23
C VAL A 364 2.14 36.58 -3.00
N SER A 365 2.48 37.31 -4.07
CA SER A 365 2.80 38.75 -4.07
C SER A 365 1.55 39.60 -3.91
#